data_AF-A0A952KV13-F1
#
_entry.id   AF-A0A952KV13-F1
#
_cell.length_a   1.000
_cell.length_b   1.000
_cell.length_c   1.000
_cell.angle_alpha   90.00
_cell.angle_beta   90.00
_cell.angle_gamma   90.00
#
_symmetry.space_group_name_H-M   'P 1'
#
loop_
_entity.id
_entity.type
_entity.pdbx_description
1 polymer ?
#
loop_
_entity_poly.entity_id
_entity_poly.type
_entity_poly.pdbx_seq_one_letter_code
_entity_poly.pdbx_strand_id
1 'polypeptide(L)' 'YAENRISDHRTGYKAYNLDQVLDGALDPVIESCVAADMASRLEALGA' A
#
# COMPACT_ATOMS: atom_id res chain seq x y z
N TYR A 1 19.74 -3.66 0.14
CA TYR A 1 18.75 -2.99 -0.73
C TYR A 1 19.25 -1.58 -1.02
N ALA A 2 19.60 -1.23 -2.26
CA ALA A 2 20.31 0.03 -2.55
C ALA A 2 19.41 1.28 -2.59
N GLU A 3 18.13 1.14 -2.99
CA GLU A 3 17.20 2.28 -3.10
C GLU A 3 16.20 2.40 -1.95
N ASN A 4 16.23 1.47 -0.99
CA ASN A 4 15.26 1.36 0.11
C ASN A 4 13.77 1.46 -0.34
N ARG A 5 13.43 1.07 -1.57
CA ARG A 5 12.16 1.42 -2.22
C ARG A 5 11.12 0.30 -2.20
N ILE A 6 9.87 0.68 -1.98
CA ILE A 6 8.66 -0.14 -2.10
C ILE A 6 7.80 0.43 -3.24
N SER A 7 7.18 -0.44 -4.03
CA SER A 7 6.22 -0.06 -5.06
C SER A 7 5.12 -1.11 -5.14
N ASP A 8 3.90 -0.77 -4.71
CA ASP A 8 2.70 -1.60 -4.87
C ASP A 8 1.90 -1.10 -6.09
N HIS A 9 1.82 -1.93 -7.13
CA HIS A 9 1.11 -1.59 -8.35
C HIS A 9 -0.41 -1.69 -8.24
N ARG A 10 -0.93 -2.41 -7.23
CA ARG A 10 -2.37 -2.60 -7.03
C ARG A 10 -3.02 -1.33 -6.49
N THR A 11 -2.33 -0.67 -5.56
CA THR A 11 -2.80 0.54 -4.88
C THR A 11 -2.11 1.82 -5.39
N GLY A 12 -1.00 1.69 -6.13
CA GLY A 12 -0.14 2.81 -6.52
C GLY A 12 0.81 3.29 -5.43
N TYR A 13 0.87 2.59 -4.28
CA TYR A 13 1.71 2.98 -3.14
C TYR A 13 3.21 2.94 -3.47
N LYS A 14 3.92 4.01 -3.16
CA LYS A 14 5.37 4.13 -3.33
C LYS A 14 5.98 4.74 -2.07
N ALA A 15 7.02 4.10 -1.54
CA ALA A 15 7.73 4.57 -0.35
C ALA A 15 9.21 4.21 -0.42
N TYR A 16 10.03 4.86 0.41
CA TYR A 16 11.48 4.68 0.47
C TYR A 16 11.95 4.18 1.85
N ASN A 17 11.14 3.33 2.50
CA ASN A 17 11.35 2.75 3.83
C ASN A 17 11.26 1.20 3.82
N LEU A 18 11.80 0.55 2.78
CA LEU A 18 11.77 -0.92 2.64
C LEU A 18 12.35 -1.65 3.86
N ASP A 19 13.45 -1.16 4.41
CA ASP A 19 14.07 -1.68 5.63
C ASP A 19 13.07 -1.78 6.80
N GLN A 20 12.36 -0.69 7.11
CA GLN A 20 11.39 -0.67 8.21
C GLN A 20 10.22 -1.62 7.97
N VAL A 21 9.77 -1.74 6.72
CA VAL A 21 8.69 -2.66 6.35
C VAL A 21 9.15 -4.10 6.47
N LEU A 22 10.40 -4.42 6.08
CA LEU A 22 10.99 -5.74 6.29
C LEU A 22 11.18 -6.06 7.78
N ASP A 23 11.39 -5.04 8.62
CA ASP A 23 11.46 -5.16 10.08
C ASP A 23 10.06 -5.22 10.75
N GLY A 24 8.98 -5.16 9.97
CA GLY A 24 7.61 -5.40 10.43
C GLY A 24 6.73 -4.16 10.58
N ALA A 25 7.21 -2.96 10.22
CA ALA A 25 6.39 -1.74 10.19
C ALA A 25 5.44 -1.73 8.98
N LEU A 26 4.50 -2.68 8.94
CA LEU A 26 3.62 -2.93 7.79
C LEU A 26 2.41 -1.98 7.74
N ASP A 27 2.11 -1.25 8.81
CA ASP A 27 0.89 -0.43 8.93
C ASP A 27 0.62 0.47 7.71
N PRO A 28 1.61 1.25 7.19
CA PRO A 28 1.36 2.13 6.06
C PRO A 28 1.03 1.38 4.75
N VAL A 29 1.60 0.18 4.57
CA VAL A 29 1.33 -0.67 3.41
C VAL A 29 -0.08 -1.25 3.52
N ILE A 30 -0.46 -1.73 4.70
CA ILE A 30 -1.77 -2.32 4.97
C ILE A 30 -2.87 -1.27 4.81
N GLU A 31 -2.70 -0.09 5.39
CA GLU A 31 -3.64 1.02 5.25
C GLU A 31 -3.88 1.40 3.78
N SER A 32 -2.82 1.44 2.97
CA SER A 32 -2.96 1.69 1.54
C SER A 32 -3.80 0.61 0.84
N CYS A 33 -3.61 -0.67 1.17
CA CYS A 33 -4.43 -1.76 0.62
C CYS A 33 -5.89 -1.65 1.06
N VAL A 34 -6.15 -1.34 2.33
CA VAL A 34 -7.51 -1.19 2.87
C VAL A 34 -8.22 -0.02 2.20
N ALA A 35 -7.57 1.12 2.06
CA ALA A 35 -8.14 2.29 1.41
C ALA A 35 -8.51 2.02 -0.06
N ALA A 36 -7.64 1.33 -0.80
CA ALA A 36 -7.91 0.94 -2.18
C ALA A 36 -9.11 -0.02 -2.29
N ASP A 37 -9.17 -1.04 -1.43
CA ASP A 37 -10.29 -1.99 -1.38
C ASP A 37 -11.62 -1.29 -1.03
N MET A 38 -11.61 -0.39 -0.04
CA MET A 38 -12.78 0.40 0.34
C MET A 38 -13.28 1.27 -0.83
N ALA A 39 -12.38 1.91 -1.57
CA ALA A 39 -12.73 2.70 -2.75
C ALA A 39 -13.39 1.82 -3.82
N SER A 40 -12.78 0.68 -4.17
CA SER A 40 -13.34 -0.25 -5.16
C SER A 40 -14.71 -0.80 -4.75
N ARG A 41 -14.93 -1.08 -3.45
CA ARG A 41 -16.25 -1.49 -2.95
C ARG A 41 -17.29 -0.39 -3.06
N LEU A 42 -16.91 0.85 -2.75
CA LEU A 42 -17.84 1.98 -2.85
C LEU A 42 -18.25 2.24 -4.30
N GLU A 43 -17.30 2.16 -5.24
CA GLU A 43 -17.58 2.25 -6.68
C GLU A 43 -18.55 1.14 -7.13
N ALA A 44 -18.34 -0.09 -6.67
CA ALA A 44 -19.20 -1.23 -6.99
C ALA A 44 -20.64 -1.09 -6.46
N LEU A 45 -20.87 -0.30 -5.40
CA LEU A 45 -22.20 -0.05 -4.83
C LEU A 45 -22.97 1.08 -5.55
N GLY A 46 -22.26 1.95 -6.27
CA GLY A 46 -22.84 3.09 -7.01
C GLY A 46 -23.06 2.83 -8.50
N ALA A 47 -22.68 1.65 -9.00
CA ALA A 47 -22.85 1.18 -10.37
C ALA A 47 -24.09 0.30 -10.53
#